data_AF-A0AAD7HPL1-F1
#
_entry.id   AF-A0AAD7HPL1-F1
#
_cell.length_a   1.000
_cell.length_b   1.000
_cell.length_c   1.000
_cell.angle_alpha   90.00
_cell.angle_beta   90.00
_cell.angle_gamma   90.00
#
_symmetry.space_group_name_H-M   'P 1'
#
loop_
_entity.id
_entity.type
_entity.pdbx_description
1 polymer ?
#
loop_
_entity_poly.entity_id
_entity_poly.type
_entity_poly.pdbx_seq_one_letter_code
_entity_poly.pdbx_strand_id
1 'polypeptide(L)' 'MRPKVELKPPHIETDTHFLRVCSPLARKVPVPIGPALPRRDMSDLLHKHARLMLILFKPWRHANDLREEGETWEDAS' A
#
# COMPACT_ATOMS: atom_id res chain seq x y z
N MET A 1 -24.26 -14.74 -0.35
CA MET A 1 -22.97 -15.22 -0.89
C MET A 1 -22.06 -14.01 -1.10
N ARG A 2 -20.78 -14.02 -0.68
CA ARG A 2 -19.88 -12.86 -0.91
C ARG A 2 -19.36 -12.90 -2.35
N PRO A 3 -19.27 -11.77 -3.08
CA PRO A 3 -18.78 -11.77 -4.46
C PRO A 3 -17.34 -12.26 -4.53
N LYS A 4 -17.08 -13.16 -5.48
CA LYS A 4 -15.73 -13.54 -5.88
C LYS A 4 -15.42 -12.82 -7.18
N VAL A 5 -14.22 -12.28 -7.31
CA VAL A 5 -13.72 -11.63 -8.52
C VAL A 5 -12.50 -12.40 -8.98
N GLU A 6 -12.54 -12.91 -10.20
CA GLU A 6 -11.43 -13.64 -10.80
C GLU A 6 -10.26 -12.71 -11.09
N LEU A 7 -9.04 -13.22 -10.88
CA LEU A 7 -7.83 -12.53 -11.26
C LEU A 7 -7.70 -12.60 -12.78
N LYS A 8 -7.44 -11.46 -13.44
CA LYS A 8 -7.34 -11.41 -14.90
C LYS A 8 -5.92 -11.77 -15.37
N PRO A 9 -5.76 -12.43 -16.54
CA PRO A 9 -4.46 -12.55 -17.19
C PRO A 9 -3.81 -11.15 -17.39
N PRO A 10 -2.46 -11.03 -17.30
CA PRO A 10 -1.46 -12.09 -17.19
C PRO A 10 -1.08 -12.43 -15.73
N HIS A 11 -1.98 -12.29 -14.76
CA HIS A 11 -1.66 -12.62 -13.38
C HIS A 11 -1.30 -14.11 -13.25
N ILE A 12 -0.13 -14.41 -12.67
CA ILE A 12 0.44 -15.77 -12.59
C ILE A 12 -0.46 -16.78 -11.86
N GLU A 13 -1.35 -16.28 -11.03
CA GLU A 13 -2.26 -17.08 -10.20
C GLU A 13 -3.73 -17.05 -10.68
N THR A 14 -3.98 -16.64 -11.93
CA THR A 14 -5.35 -16.54 -12.47
C THR A 14 -6.15 -17.84 -12.33
N ASP A 15 -5.50 -19.00 -12.48
CA ASP A 15 -6.18 -20.31 -12.42
C ASP A 15 -6.35 -20.85 -11.00
N THR A 16 -5.60 -20.33 -10.02
CA THR A 16 -5.56 -20.88 -8.65
C THR A 16 -6.19 -19.97 -7.60
N HIS A 17 -6.27 -18.66 -7.84
CA HIS A 17 -6.70 -17.67 -6.85
C HIS A 17 -7.82 -16.75 -7.37
N PHE A 18 -8.61 -16.24 -6.43
CA PHE A 18 -9.64 -15.23 -6.69
C PHE A 18 -9.67 -14.21 -5.55
N LEU A 19 -10.10 -12.99 -5.86
CA LEU A 19 -10.33 -11.96 -4.86
C LEU A 19 -11.70 -12.15 -4.22
N ARG A 20 -11.76 -12.06 -2.89
CA ARG A 20 -13.02 -12.02 -2.15
C ARG A 20 -13.35 -10.58 -1.81
N VAL A 21 -14.49 -10.09 -2.32
CA VAL A 21 -14.94 -8.74 -1.99
C VAL A 21 -15.52 -8.75 -0.57
N CYS A 22 -14.92 -7.99 0.32
CA CYS A 22 -15.39 -7.79 1.69
C CYS A 22 -16.41 -6.65 1.74
N SER A 23 -17.48 -6.84 2.51
CA SER A 23 -18.43 -5.75 2.81
C SER A 23 -17.66 -4.56 3.42
N PRO A 24 -18.05 -3.31 3.11
CA PRO A 24 -17.54 -2.13 3.79
C PRO A 24 -17.59 -2.25 5.32
N LEU A 25 -18.62 -2.91 5.88
CA LEU A 25 -18.78 -3.14 7.32
C LEU A 25 -17.77 -4.14 7.90
N ALA A 26 -17.08 -4.90 7.05
CA ALA A 26 -16.07 -5.89 7.42
C ALA A 26 -14.65 -5.48 6.99
N ARG A 27 -14.44 -4.19 6.66
CA ARG A 27 -13.10 -3.67 6.38
C ARG A 27 -12.22 -3.84 7.61
N LYS A 28 -11.01 -4.33 7.39
CA LYS A 28 -9.99 -4.44 8.43
C LYS A 28 -9.07 -3.23 8.31
N VAL A 29 -8.74 -2.64 9.46
CA VAL A 29 -7.68 -1.64 9.54
C VAL A 29 -6.39 -2.40 9.87
N PRO A 30 -5.36 -2.36 9.01
CA PRO A 30 -4.09 -2.96 9.34
C PRO A 30 -3.49 -2.24 10.55
N VAL A 31 -3.03 -3.01 11.54
CA VAL A 31 -2.33 -2.50 12.72
C VAL A 31 -0.87 -2.92 12.60
N PRO A 32 0.05 -2.00 12.30
CA PRO A 32 1.48 -2.30 12.24
C PRO A 32 1.98 -2.72 13.63
N ILE A 33 2.71 -3.84 13.70
CA ILE A 33 3.33 -4.32 14.93
C ILE A 33 4.84 -4.08 14.81
N GLY A 34 5.42 -3.36 15.77
CA GLY A 34 6.85 -3.05 15.78
C GLY A 34 7.16 -1.69 16.44
N PRO A 35 8.34 -1.12 16.15
CA PRO A 35 8.70 0.23 16.59
C PRO A 35 7.68 1.27 16.15
N ALA A 36 7.63 2.39 16.89
CA ALA A 36 6.73 3.49 16.58
C ALA A 36 6.95 4.00 15.15
N LEU A 37 5.86 4.28 14.45
CA LEU A 37 5.94 4.89 13.12
C LEU A 37 6.55 6.30 13.23
N PRO A 38 7.42 6.70 12.27
CA PRO A 38 7.94 8.05 12.22
C PRO A 38 6.78 9.05 12.15
N ARG A 39 6.87 10.14 12.92
CA ARG A 39 5.84 11.19 12.90
C ARG A 39 6.13 12.21 11.81
N ARG A 40 5.06 12.77 11.23
CA ARG A 40 5.15 13.80 10.18
C ARG A 40 5.71 15.13 10.68
N ASP A 41 5.46 15.48 11.93
CA ASP A 41 5.80 16.78 12.50
C ASP A 41 7.26 16.90 12.97
N MET A 42 8.00 15.80 12.93
CA MET A 42 9.43 15.75 13.24
C MET A 42 10.21 15.87 11.93
N SER A 43 10.88 17.01 11.70
CA SER A 43 11.54 17.32 10.42
C SER A 43 12.63 16.31 10.04
N ASP A 44 13.35 15.77 11.03
CA ASP A 44 14.35 14.71 10.85
C ASP A 44 13.75 13.35 10.45
N LEU A 45 12.45 13.16 10.68
CA LEU A 45 11.72 11.94 10.36
C LEU A 45 10.76 12.10 9.18
N LEU A 46 10.60 13.31 8.64
CA LEU A 46 9.64 13.60 7.56
C LEU A 46 9.87 12.70 6.34
N HIS A 47 11.13 12.57 5.88
CA HIS A 47 11.50 11.68 4.78
C HIS A 47 11.09 10.22 5.04
N LYS A 48 11.27 9.73 6.28
CA LYS A 48 10.90 8.36 6.66
C LYS A 48 9.39 8.19 6.74
N HIS A 49 8.69 9.19 7.26
CA HIS A 49 7.23 9.22 7.31
C HIS A 49 6.63 9.19 5.91
N ALA A 50 7.06 10.11 5.02
CA ALA A 50 6.57 10.20 3.65
C ALA A 50 6.76 8.89 2.87
N ARG A 51 7.97 8.32 2.93
CA ARG A 51 8.25 7.01 2.33
C ARG A 51 7.36 5.89 2.89
N LEU A 52 7.13 5.86 4.20
CA LEU A 52 6.31 4.83 4.82
C LEU A 52 4.84 4.95 4.40
N MET A 53 4.29 6.18 4.34
CA MET A 53 2.91 6.39 3.91
C MET A 53 2.68 5.92 2.47
N LEU A 54 3.65 6.18 1.59
CA LEU A 54 3.61 5.68 0.22
C LEU A 54 3.56 4.15 0.16
N ILE A 55 4.41 3.47 0.95
CA ILE A 55 4.44 2.00 1.00
C ILE A 55 3.09 1.41 1.48
N LEU A 56 2.46 2.06 2.46
CA LEU A 56 1.23 1.56 3.08
C LEU A 56 -0.02 1.84 2.24
N PHE A 57 -0.07 2.98 1.55
CA PHE A 57 -1.32 3.50 0.98
C PHE A 57 -1.31 3.70 -0.53
N LYS A 58 -0.14 3.84 -1.18
CA LYS A 58 -0.08 3.89 -2.64
C LYS A 58 -0.13 2.46 -3.18
N PRO A 59 -0.89 2.15 -4.23
CA PRO A 59 -0.76 0.87 -4.92
C PRO A 59 0.58 0.83 -5.67
N TRP A 60 1.41 -0.19 -5.42
CA TRP A 60 2.71 -0.34 -6.08
C TRP A 60 3.06 -1.82 -6.31
N ARG A 61 3.85 -2.07 -7.35
CA ARG A 61 4.50 -3.35 -7.66
C ARG A 61 6.03 -3.19 -7.73
N HIS A 62 6.49 -2.03 -8.14
CA HIS A 62 7.89 -1.65 -8.27
C HIS A 62 8.18 -0.39 -7.46
N ALA A 63 9.45 -0.18 -7.09
CA ALA A 63 9.85 1.02 -6.35
C ALA A 63 9.53 2.33 -7.11
N ASN A 64 9.57 2.29 -8.44
CA ASN A 64 9.27 3.42 -9.32
C ASN A 64 7.77 3.79 -9.32
N ASP A 65 6.88 2.91 -8.86
CA ASP A 65 5.46 3.27 -8.68
C ASP A 65 5.31 4.21 -7.46
N LEU A 66 6.27 4.23 -6.54
CA LEU A 66 6.19 5.04 -5.32
C LEU A 66 6.53 6.50 -5.58
N ARG A 67 7.54 6.78 -6.42
CA ARG A 67 8.00 8.13 -6.79
C ARG A 67 8.68 8.12 -8.15
N GLU A 68 8.70 9.26 -8.82
CA GLU A 68 9.47 9.45 -10.05
C GLU A 68 10.99 9.57 -9.77
N GLU A 69 11.77 9.42 -10.83
CA GLU A 69 13.21 9.59 -10.74
C GLU A 69 13.55 11.06 -10.42
N GLY A 70 14.36 11.27 -9.38
CA GLY A 70 14.69 12.61 -8.87
C GLY A 70 13.66 13.25 -7.93
N GLU A 71 12.44 12.71 -7.84
CA GLU A 71 11.39 13.21 -6.94
C GLU A 71 11.72 12.90 -5.46
N THR A 72 11.43 13.83 -4.54
CA THR A 72 11.60 13.56 -3.11
C THR A 72 10.47 12.69 -2.58
N TRP A 73 10.66 12.06 -1.42
CA TRP A 73 9.59 11.23 -0.83
C TRP A 73 8.41 12.08 -0.37
N GLU A 74 8.69 13.29 0.10
CA GLU A 74 7.72 14.29 0.53
C GLU A 74 6.81 14.74 -0.60
N ASP A 75 7.40 15.06 -1.75
CA ASP A 75 6.65 15.57 -2.91
C ASP A 75 5.72 14.50 -3.49
N ALA A 76 6.14 13.23 -3.42
CA ALA A 76 5.35 12.09 -3.89
C ALA A 76 4.19 11.70 -2.95
N SER A 77 4.24 12.08 -1.67
CA SER A 77 3.38 11.55 -0.57
C SER A 77 2.09 12.32 -0.29
#